data_AF-A0A9P1IT39-F1
#
_entry.id   AF-A0A9P1IT39-F1
#
_cell.length_a   1.000
_cell.length_b   1.000
_cell.length_c   1.000
_cell.angle_alpha   90.00
_cell.angle_beta   90.00
_cell.angle_gamma   90.00
#
_symmetry.space_group_name_H-M   'P 1'
#
loop_
_entity.id
_entity.type
_entity.pdbx_description
1 polymer ?
#
loop_
_entity_poly.entity_id
_entity_poly.type
_entity_poly.pdbx_seq_one_letter_code
_entity_poly.pdbx_strand_id
1 'polypeptide(L)'
;MSSMKWVIFQCCAWSAALDITFSGGTTPFVLFPTLAGVPLGVFSSLKIGVIFQTFFEILLFVGVGVSNICIMENRYSVMRDRQFMHPILIYFLNFVGAAVVLIVMYFDIPEQNEARRIVFEL
;
A
#
# COMPACT_ATOMS: atom_id res chain seq x y z
N MET A 1 27.17 -8.35 -1.56
CA MET A 1 26.56 -7.37 -2.50
C MET A 1 25.45 -7.95 -3.39
N SER A 2 25.40 -9.26 -3.67
CA SER A 2 24.36 -9.88 -4.51
C SER A 2 22.95 -9.83 -3.90
N SER A 3 22.82 -10.03 -2.59
CA SER A 3 21.53 -9.99 -1.88
C SER A 3 20.86 -8.60 -1.89
N MET A 4 21.64 -7.52 -1.85
CA MET A 4 21.11 -6.14 -1.87
C MET A 4 20.42 -5.79 -3.20
N LYS A 5 20.82 -6.41 -4.32
CA LYS A 5 20.19 -6.18 -5.64
C LYS A 5 18.72 -6.59 -5.63
N TRP A 6 18.39 -7.70 -4.96
CA TRP A 6 17.03 -8.18 -4.83
C TRP A 6 16.16 -7.24 -4.00
N VAL A 7 16.69 -6.75 -2.87
CA VAL A 7 15.93 -5.82 -2.01
C VAL A 7 15.63 -4.51 -2.74
N ILE A 8 16.61 -3.98 -3.50
CA ILE A 8 16.41 -2.77 -4.31
C ILE A 8 15.41 -3.03 -5.44
N PHE A 9 15.52 -4.16 -6.13
CA PHE A 9 14.59 -4.52 -7.20
C PHE A 9 13.14 -4.58 -6.68
N GLN A 10 12.92 -5.22 -5.52
CA GLN A 10 11.59 -5.28 -4.89
C GLN A 10 11.06 -3.89 -4.56
N CYS A 11 11.88 -3.01 -3.98
CA CYS A 11 11.47 -1.63 -3.70
C CYS A 11 11.07 -0.90 -4.99
N CYS A 12 11.87 -1.00 -6.06
CA CYS A 12 11.54 -0.38 -7.34
C CYS A 12 10.26 -0.97 -7.95
N ALA A 13 10.04 -2.28 -7.84
CA ALA A 13 8.84 -2.93 -8.36
C ALA A 13 7.58 -2.44 -7.62
N TRP A 14 7.60 -2.38 -6.28
CA TRP A 14 6.50 -1.86 -5.49
C TRP A 14 6.25 -0.37 -5.74
N SER A 15 7.30 0.44 -5.82
CA SER A 15 7.18 1.87 -6.13
C SER A 15 6.61 2.10 -7.52
N ALA A 16 7.08 1.38 -8.54
CA ALA A 16 6.55 1.48 -9.89
C ALA A 16 5.08 1.04 -9.96
N ALA A 17 4.72 -0.06 -9.28
CA ALA A 17 3.34 -0.52 -9.20
C ALA A 17 2.43 0.51 -8.52
N LEU A 18 2.90 1.14 -7.43
CA LEU A 18 2.20 2.21 -6.75
C LEU A 18 2.00 3.41 -7.66
N ASP A 19 3.07 3.90 -8.31
CA ASP A 19 3.00 5.08 -9.17
C ASP A 19 2.06 4.87 -10.37
N ILE A 20 2.13 3.71 -11.03
CA ILE A 20 1.24 3.37 -12.15
C ILE A 20 -0.22 3.33 -11.68
N THR A 21 -0.48 2.70 -10.53
CA THR A 21 -1.82 2.57 -9.98
C THR A 21 -2.38 3.91 -9.52
N PHE A 22 -1.58 4.69 -8.80
CA PHE A 22 -1.99 5.97 -8.23
C PHE A 22 -2.19 7.03 -9.31
N SER A 23 -1.31 7.09 -10.32
CA SER A 23 -1.39 8.10 -11.38
C SER A 23 -2.40 7.77 -12.47
N GLY A 24 -2.50 6.51 -12.90
CA GLY A 24 -3.35 6.09 -14.03
C GLY A 24 -4.51 5.16 -13.65
N GLY A 25 -4.31 4.28 -12.66
CA GLY A 25 -5.30 3.28 -12.26
C GLY A 25 -6.51 3.89 -11.54
N THR A 26 -6.27 4.57 -10.43
CA THR A 26 -7.31 5.13 -9.57
C THR A 26 -7.41 6.64 -9.71
N THR A 27 -6.28 7.34 -9.87
CA THR A 27 -6.17 8.81 -9.94
C THR A 27 -7.09 9.49 -8.90
N PRO A 28 -6.76 9.41 -7.60
CA PRO A 28 -7.64 9.89 -6.55
C PRO A 28 -7.78 11.41 -6.58
N PHE A 29 -9.01 11.90 -6.74
CA PHE A 29 -9.34 13.31 -6.63
C PHE A 29 -9.95 13.61 -5.27
N VAL A 30 -9.29 14.44 -4.48
CA VAL A 30 -9.76 14.82 -3.14
C VAL A 30 -10.60 16.08 -3.23
N LEU A 31 -11.86 15.99 -2.84
CA LEU A 31 -12.78 17.11 -2.73
C LEU A 31 -12.64 17.76 -1.35
N PHE A 32 -12.07 18.96 -1.33
CA PHE A 32 -12.01 19.80 -0.13
C PHE A 32 -13.29 20.66 -0.03
N PRO A 33 -13.89 20.88 1.16
CA PRO A 33 -13.40 20.59 2.52
C PRO A 33 -13.82 19.22 3.10
N THR A 34 -14.67 18.47 2.41
CA THR A 34 -15.25 17.22 2.90
C THR A 34 -14.26 16.04 2.96
N LEU A 35 -13.03 16.21 2.47
CA LEU A 35 -12.00 15.15 2.34
C LEU A 35 -12.54 13.89 1.64
N ALA A 36 -13.51 14.06 0.73
CA ALA A 36 -14.08 12.97 -0.01
C ALA A 36 -13.15 12.61 -1.18
N GLY A 37 -12.65 11.39 -1.22
CA GLY A 37 -11.87 10.87 -2.35
C GLY A 37 -12.77 10.28 -3.42
N VAL A 38 -12.66 10.76 -4.66
CA VAL A 38 -13.30 10.16 -5.83
C VAL A 38 -12.23 9.63 -6.78
N PRO A 39 -12.18 8.31 -7.06
CA PRO A 39 -11.25 7.77 -8.02
C PRO A 39 -11.73 8.03 -9.46
N LEU A 40 -10.87 8.62 -10.30
CA LEU A 40 -11.17 9.01 -11.68
C LEU A 40 -10.36 8.25 -12.75
N GLY A 41 -9.54 7.28 -12.35
CA GLY A 41 -8.66 6.54 -13.27
C GLY A 41 -9.32 5.39 -14.05
N VAL A 42 -8.49 4.55 -14.68
CA VAL A 42 -8.89 3.37 -15.46
C VAL A 42 -9.80 2.42 -14.66
N PHE A 43 -9.54 2.21 -13.37
CA PHE A 43 -10.33 1.33 -12.51
C PHE A 43 -11.75 1.84 -12.27
N SER A 44 -11.92 3.17 -12.25
CA SER A 44 -13.23 3.81 -12.21
C SER A 44 -14.01 3.58 -13.52
N SER A 45 -13.33 3.67 -14.67
CA SER A 45 -13.90 3.34 -15.98
C SER A 45 -14.35 1.87 -16.07
N LEU A 46 -13.65 0.96 -15.41
CA LEU A 46 -13.99 -0.47 -15.32
C LEU A 46 -15.04 -0.78 -14.23
N LYS A 47 -15.59 0.23 -13.56
CA LYS A 47 -16.59 0.10 -12.47
C LYS A 47 -16.12 -0.77 -11.29
N ILE A 48 -14.81 -0.78 -11.01
CA ILE A 48 -14.27 -1.42 -9.80
C ILE A 48 -14.74 -0.62 -8.58
N GLY A 49 -15.16 -1.28 -7.50
CA GLY A 49 -15.65 -0.61 -6.29
C GLY A 49 -14.58 0.29 -5.65
N VAL A 50 -14.97 1.49 -5.20
CA VAL A 50 -14.07 2.51 -4.62
C VAL A 50 -13.29 1.94 -3.43
N ILE A 51 -13.97 1.21 -2.54
CA ILE A 51 -13.36 0.60 -1.34
C ILE A 51 -12.22 -0.34 -1.74
N PHE A 52 -12.42 -1.15 -2.78
CA PHE A 52 -11.38 -2.06 -3.27
C PHE A 52 -10.20 -1.31 -3.90
N GLN A 53 -10.46 -0.26 -4.68
CA GLN A 53 -9.40 0.56 -5.28
C GLN A 53 -8.52 1.20 -4.19
N THR A 54 -9.16 1.83 -3.19
CA THR A 54 -8.45 2.44 -2.06
C THR A 54 -7.68 1.41 -1.24
N PHE A 55 -8.27 0.25 -0.96
CA PHE A 55 -7.60 -0.85 -0.26
C PHE A 55 -6.35 -1.33 -1.02
N PHE A 56 -6.48 -1.52 -2.34
CA PHE A 56 -5.37 -1.95 -3.18
C PHE A 56 -4.23 -0.94 -3.19
N GLU A 57 -4.53 0.36 -3.24
CA GLU A 57 -3.50 1.41 -3.15
C GLU A 57 -2.79 1.42 -1.80
N ILE A 58 -3.53 1.33 -0.70
CA ILE A 58 -2.94 1.28 0.65
C ILE A 58 -2.01 0.07 0.78
N LEU A 59 -2.41 -1.08 0.23
CA LEU A 59 -1.56 -2.27 0.23
C LEU A 59 -0.24 -2.04 -0.54
N LEU A 60 -0.28 -1.36 -1.69
CA LEU A 60 0.93 -0.98 -2.43
C LEU A 60 1.82 -0.01 -1.65
N PHE A 61 1.23 1.00 -0.99
CA PHE A 61 1.95 1.91 -0.10
C PHE A 61 2.69 1.17 1.01
N VAL A 62 2.03 0.20 1.64
CA VAL A 62 2.66 -0.61 2.67
C VAL A 62 3.75 -1.53 2.10
N GLY A 63 3.56 -2.09 0.91
CA GLY A 63 4.61 -2.82 0.19
C GLY A 63 5.89 -2.01 -0.04
N VAL A 64 5.75 -0.73 -0.41
CA VAL A 64 6.87 0.21 -0.50
C VAL A 64 7.50 0.46 0.88
N GLY A 65 6.68 0.68 1.91
CA GLY A 65 7.14 0.89 3.29
C GLY A 65 7.98 -0.29 3.82
N VAL A 66 7.48 -1.52 3.70
CA VAL A 66 8.18 -2.74 4.12
C VAL A 66 9.50 -2.90 3.35
N SER A 67 9.49 -2.60 2.05
CA SER A 67 10.69 -2.68 1.22
C SER A 67 11.76 -1.67 1.65
N ASN A 68 11.36 -0.44 2.00
CA ASN A 68 12.27 0.58 2.54
C ASN A 68 12.88 0.17 3.88
N ILE A 69 12.08 -0.42 4.79
CA ILE A 69 12.59 -0.94 6.06
C ILE A 69 13.66 -2.00 5.80
N CYS A 70 13.41 -2.97 4.92
CA CYS A 70 14.38 -4.00 4.61
C CYS A 70 15.67 -3.48 3.94
N ILE A 71 15.61 -2.39 3.16
CA ILE A 71 16.82 -1.71 2.67
C ILE A 71 17.62 -1.15 3.84
N MET A 72 16.97 -0.45 4.77
CA MET A 72 17.63 0.16 5.93
C MET A 72 18.25 -0.90 6.84
N GLU A 73 17.54 -1.98 7.14
CA GLU A 73 18.04 -3.07 7.98
C GLU A 73 19.20 -3.80 7.31
N ASN A 74 19.12 -4.07 6.00
CA ASN A 74 20.22 -4.70 5.25
C ASN A 74 21.48 -3.80 5.21
N ARG A 75 21.34 -2.47 5.13
CA ARG A 75 22.48 -1.53 5.23
C ARG A 75 23.05 -1.50 6.64
N TYR A 76 22.19 -1.46 7.66
CA TYR A 76 22.59 -1.48 9.06
C TYR A 76 23.37 -2.76 9.40
N SER A 77 22.91 -3.90 8.88
CA SER A 77 23.57 -5.19 9.02
C SER A 77 25.02 -5.17 8.50
N VAL A 78 25.21 -4.66 7.28
CA VAL A 78 26.55 -4.55 6.67
C VAL A 78 27.46 -3.65 7.50
N MET A 79 26.96 -2.53 8.04
CA MET A 79 27.75 -1.64 8.90
C MET A 79 28.15 -2.29 10.24
N ARG A 80 27.32 -3.20 10.77
CA ARG A 80 27.59 -3.90 12.03
C ARG A 80 28.48 -5.14 11.86
N ASP A 81 28.98 -5.39 10.66
CA ASP A 81 29.74 -6.60 10.29
C ASP A 81 29.02 -7.92 10.64
N ARG A 82 27.69 -7.85 10.80
CA ARG A 82 26.83 -9.02 10.91
C ARG A 82 26.30 -9.29 9.52
N GLN A 83 26.39 -10.54 9.05
CA GLN A 83 25.64 -10.97 7.87
C GLN A 83 24.19 -11.27 8.28
N PHE A 84 23.47 -10.25 8.74
CA PHE A 84 22.02 -10.28 8.87
C PHE A 84 21.42 -10.16 7.47
N MET A 85 21.53 -11.25 6.71
CA MET A 85 20.66 -11.42 5.55
C MET A 85 19.25 -11.53 6.09
N HIS A 86 18.38 -10.58 5.76
CA HIS A 86 16.95 -10.79 5.96
C HIS A 86 16.58 -12.04 5.17
N PRO A 87 16.23 -13.15 5.83
CA PRO A 87 15.66 -14.27 5.12
C PRO A 87 14.44 -13.71 4.41
N ILE A 88 14.24 -14.09 3.14
CA ILE A 88 13.04 -13.76 2.37
C ILE A 88 11.77 -14.02 3.21
N LEU A 89 11.84 -14.99 4.13
CA LEU A 89 10.84 -15.28 5.15
C LEU A 89 10.50 -14.10 6.08
N ILE A 90 11.46 -13.35 6.63
CA ILE A 90 11.17 -12.22 7.54
C ILE A 90 10.50 -11.08 6.78
N TYR A 91 10.98 -10.78 5.57
CA TYR A 91 10.32 -9.82 4.68
C TYR A 91 8.88 -10.25 4.39
N PHE A 92 8.69 -11.52 4.02
CA PHE A 92 7.38 -12.09 3.75
C PHE A 92 6.46 -12.00 4.98
N LEU A 93 6.97 -12.29 6.18
CA LEU A 93 6.21 -12.17 7.42
C LEU A 93 5.80 -10.72 7.72
N ASN A 94 6.70 -9.75 7.52
CA ASN A 94 6.36 -8.33 7.69
C ASN A 94 5.29 -7.88 6.69
N PHE A 95 5.40 -8.31 5.43
CA PHE A 95 4.40 -8.01 4.42
C PHE A 95 3.04 -8.67 4.72
N VAL A 96 3.03 -9.95 5.07
CA VAL A 96 1.81 -10.68 5.43
C VAL A 96 1.17 -10.09 6.68
N GLY A 97 1.96 -9.80 7.72
CA GLY A 97 1.45 -9.17 8.94
C GLY A 97 0.79 -7.83 8.67
N ALA A 98 1.44 -6.99 7.86
CA ALA A 98 0.86 -5.73 7.41
C ALA A 98 -0.43 -5.92 6.58
N ALA A 99 -0.42 -6.85 5.62
CA ALA A 99 -1.60 -7.15 4.80
C ALA A 99 -2.78 -7.65 5.64
N VAL A 100 -2.53 -8.50 6.65
CA VAL A 100 -3.56 -8.99 7.57
C VAL A 100 -4.21 -7.84 8.34
N VAL A 101 -3.43 -6.90 8.87
CA VAL A 101 -3.98 -5.72 9.56
C VAL A 101 -4.88 -4.90 8.63
N LEU A 102 -4.44 -4.69 7.39
CA LEU A 102 -5.25 -3.97 6.39
C LEU A 102 -6.53 -4.74 6.02
N ILE A 103 -6.46 -6.06 5.91
CA ILE A 103 -7.64 -6.90 5.62
C ILE A 103 -8.67 -6.78 6.74
N VAL A 104 -8.24 -6.78 8.00
CA VAL A 104 -9.15 -6.55 9.13
C VAL A 104 -9.81 -5.18 9.02
N MET A 105 -9.03 -4.14 8.70
CA MET A 105 -9.59 -2.80 8.48
C MET A 105 -10.60 -2.78 7.32
N TYR A 106 -10.35 -3.51 6.24
CA TYR A 106 -11.25 -3.56 5.08
C TYR A 106 -12.65 -4.04 5.47
N PHE A 107 -12.75 -5.04 6.35
CA PHE A 107 -14.04 -5.57 6.81
C PHE A 107 -14.77 -4.64 7.79
N ASP A 108 -14.07 -3.68 8.39
CA ASP A 108 -14.63 -2.71 9.34
C ASP A 108 -15.10 -1.41 8.66
N ILE A 109 -14.82 -1.23 7.36
CA ILE A 109 -15.25 -0.03 6.63
C ILE A 109 -16.78 -0.07 6.44
N PRO A 110 -17.54 0.88 7.01
CA PRO A 110 -18.99 0.93 6.82
C PRO A 110 -19.33 1.25 5.36
N GLU A 111 -20.43 0.67 4.86
CA GLU A 111 -20.97 0.93 3.53
C GLU A 111 -21.16 2.45 3.33
N GLN A 112 -20.57 3.00 2.26
CA GLN A 112 -20.53 4.46 2.05
C GLN A 112 -21.92 5.11 1.94
N ASN A 113 -22.95 4.32 1.58
CA ASN A 113 -24.34 4.75 1.56
C ASN A 113 -24.90 5.03 2.97
N GLU A 114 -24.46 4.27 3.96
CA GLU A 114 -24.85 4.42 5.36
C GLU A 114 -24.16 5.66 5.97
N ALA A 115 -22.87 5.84 5.70
CA ALA A 115 -22.15 7.06 6.08
C ALA A 115 -22.77 8.32 5.48
N ARG A 116 -23.28 8.24 4.23
CA ARG A 116 -23.96 9.36 3.57
C ARG A 116 -25.29 9.71 4.22
N ARG A 117 -26.07 8.72 4.65
CA ARG A 117 -27.33 8.95 5.39
C ARG A 117 -27.05 9.62 6.72
N ILE A 118 -26.08 9.15 7.49
CA ILE A 118 -25.71 9.73 8.78
C ILE A 118 -25.32 11.22 8.64
N VAL A 119 -24.57 11.57 7.59
CA VAL A 119 -24.14 12.97 7.37
C VAL A 119 -25.27 13.87 6.87
N PHE A 120 -26.18 13.37 6.04
CA PHE A 120 -27.29 14.16 5.48
C PHE A 120 -28.57 14.14 6.33
N GLU A 121 -28.69 13.23 7.30
CA GLU A 121 -29.76 13.21 8.32
C GLU A 121 -29.40 14.04 9.58
N LEU A 122 -28.17 14.57 9.66
CA LEU A 122 -27.74 15.63 10.60
C LEU A 122 -28.04 17.02 10.02
#